data_AF-A0A953PXV1-F1
#
_entry.id   AF-A0A953PXV1-F1
#
_cell.length_a   1.000
_cell.length_b   1.000
_cell.length_c   1.000
_cell.angle_alpha   90.00
_cell.angle_beta   90.00
_cell.angle_gamma   90.00
#
_symmetry.space_group_name_H-M   'P 1'
#
loop_
_entity.id
_entity.type
_entity.pdbx_description
1 polymer ?
#
loop_
_entity_poly.entity_id
_entity_poly.type
_entity_poly.pdbx_seq_one_letter_code
_entity_poly.pdbx_strand_id
1 'polypeptide(L)'
;MDEPREPNPEVPAGGEPEAVPAAKRVARAPGEAPPVKLPVYEGPLDLLLDLIRKQQLNIYDIPIAKITRQYLDYLHMLEELNIDVAGEFIFMAATLIYIKSRTLLPPDPSAAEEEMEDPRAELIHRLLEHEQFKNAAEMLQSKRMVEEAMWSQPGIGEFAEAEDEPGLAVSVFDLISVFREILERAKKRPQLQIRREEVSVAQMVEHVKRTLQSASGPVPIEDLIAGYVWRQALIALLLALLELVRLRAILLRQKDLFAPITVLKSKRFDEITSAANAGLLQASLDESFK
;
A
#
# COMPACT_ATOMS: atom_id res chain seq x y z
N MET A 1 8.31 22.64 66.14
CA MET A 1 7.78 22.31 64.81
C MET A 1 8.87 22.71 63.84
N ASP A 2 10.02 22.06 63.70
CA ASP A 2 10.37 20.62 63.62
C ASP A 2 9.51 19.83 62.64
N GLU A 3 9.91 19.95 61.37
CA GLU A 3 9.68 18.96 60.32
C GLU A 3 11.01 18.83 59.52
N PRO A 4 11.65 17.66 59.49
CA PRO A 4 12.99 17.49 58.90
C PRO A 4 12.94 17.27 57.39
N ARG A 5 13.85 17.96 56.67
CA ARG A 5 14.16 17.71 55.25
C ARG A 5 14.88 16.37 55.08
N GLU A 6 14.38 15.54 54.18
CA GLU A 6 15.03 14.31 53.72
C GLU A 6 16.35 14.60 52.96
N PRO A 7 17.33 13.68 53.02
CA PRO A 7 18.65 13.89 52.43
C PRO A 7 18.68 13.61 50.92
N ASN A 8 19.50 14.40 50.23
CA ASN A 8 19.85 14.26 48.81
C ASN A 8 20.61 12.93 48.56
N PRO A 9 20.22 12.10 47.58
CA PRO A 9 21.04 10.98 47.16
C PRO A 9 22.10 11.42 46.13
N GLU A 10 23.29 10.93 46.38
CA GLU A 10 24.57 11.04 45.69
C GLU A 10 24.52 11.05 44.15
N VAL A 11 25.31 11.94 43.56
CA VAL A 11 25.75 11.88 42.16
C VAL A 11 26.95 10.94 42.09
N PRO A 12 26.92 9.82 41.34
CA PRO A 12 28.14 9.13 40.96
C PRO A 12 28.75 9.78 39.72
N ALA A 13 30.01 10.16 39.86
CA ALA A 13 30.87 10.68 38.81
C ALA A 13 31.36 9.56 37.87
N GLY A 14 31.59 9.93 36.61
CA GLY A 14 32.65 9.35 35.78
C GLY A 14 32.26 8.18 34.87
N GLY A 15 31.90 8.52 33.63
CA GLY A 15 31.98 7.61 32.47
C GLY A 15 32.30 8.45 31.24
N GLU A 16 33.46 8.20 30.63
CA GLU A 16 34.01 8.90 29.47
C GLU A 16 33.07 8.84 28.25
N PRO A 17 33.02 9.88 27.38
CA PRO A 17 32.19 9.84 26.19
C PRO A 17 32.80 8.89 25.13
N GLU A 18 32.16 7.75 24.94
CA GLU A 18 32.49 6.78 23.90
C GLU A 18 32.29 7.41 22.51
N ALA A 19 33.38 7.45 21.72
CA ALA A 19 33.41 8.07 20.40
C ALA A 19 32.53 7.29 19.40
N VAL A 20 31.47 7.92 18.93
CA VAL A 20 30.63 7.40 17.84
C VAL A 20 31.48 7.31 16.56
N PRO A 21 31.60 6.15 15.91
CA PRO A 21 32.45 6.03 14.72
C PRO A 21 31.84 6.82 13.55
N ALA A 22 32.67 7.67 12.95
CA ALA A 22 32.33 8.48 11.79
C ALA A 22 31.91 7.58 10.60
N ALA A 23 30.62 7.64 10.26
CA ALA A 23 30.09 6.97 9.08
C ALA A 23 30.76 7.49 7.81
N LYS A 24 31.49 6.60 7.14
CA LYS A 24 32.18 6.79 5.87
C LYS A 24 31.18 7.25 4.80
N ARG A 25 31.19 8.53 4.44
CA ARG A 25 30.38 9.08 3.34
C ARG A 25 30.84 8.47 2.02
N VAL A 26 30.07 7.52 1.49
CA VAL A 26 30.24 7.00 0.14
C VAL A 26 29.83 8.10 -0.83
N ALA A 27 30.76 8.52 -1.68
CA ALA A 27 30.51 9.48 -2.76
C ALA A 27 29.49 8.87 -3.74
N ARG A 28 28.30 9.48 -3.83
CA ARG A 28 27.27 9.12 -4.81
C ARG A 28 27.62 9.79 -6.14
N ALA A 29 27.73 8.99 -7.20
CA ALA A 29 27.82 9.44 -8.59
C ALA A 29 26.65 10.40 -8.94
N PRO A 30 26.78 11.29 -9.94
CA PRO A 30 25.76 12.27 -10.27
C PRO A 30 24.59 11.54 -10.95
N GLY A 31 23.66 11.04 -10.13
CA GLY A 31 22.34 10.65 -10.61
C GLY A 31 21.56 11.89 -10.96
N GLU A 32 20.81 11.81 -12.07
CA GLU A 32 19.82 12.80 -12.49
C GLU A 32 19.08 13.41 -11.29
N ALA A 33 18.91 14.74 -11.35
CA ALA A 33 18.13 15.47 -10.35
C ALA A 33 16.80 14.73 -10.12
N PRO A 34 16.39 14.51 -8.86
CA PRO A 34 15.11 13.85 -8.60
C PRO A 34 14.00 14.64 -9.31
N PRO A 35 13.02 13.97 -9.93
CA PRO A 35 11.90 14.65 -10.56
C PRO A 35 11.27 15.54 -9.49
N VAL A 36 11.32 16.85 -9.74
CA VAL A 36 10.74 17.85 -8.85
C VAL A 36 9.27 17.47 -8.68
N LYS A 37 8.88 17.10 -7.45
CA LYS A 37 7.49 16.78 -7.13
C LYS A 37 6.70 18.07 -7.23
N LEU A 38 6.05 18.27 -8.37
CA LEU A 38 5.02 19.29 -8.48
C LEU A 38 3.86 18.89 -7.55
N PRO A 39 3.33 19.81 -6.73
CA PRO A 39 2.04 19.60 -6.09
C PRO A 39 0.99 19.34 -7.18
N VAL A 40 0.37 18.16 -7.14
CA VAL A 40 -0.76 17.83 -8.01
C VAL A 40 -1.94 18.63 -7.49
N TYR A 41 -2.23 19.76 -8.12
CA TYR A 41 -3.40 20.59 -7.80
C TYR A 41 -4.65 19.98 -8.44
N GLU A 42 -5.78 20.07 -7.75
CA GLU A 42 -7.09 19.62 -8.25
C GLU A 42 -7.77 20.70 -9.10
N GLY A 43 -7.01 21.33 -9.99
CA GLY A 43 -7.52 22.33 -10.95
C GLY A 43 -6.89 23.74 -10.83
N PRO A 44 -7.28 24.67 -11.72
CA PRO A 44 -6.66 25.98 -11.84
C PRO A 44 -7.02 26.94 -10.69
N LEU A 45 -8.22 26.80 -10.11
CA LEU A 45 -8.64 27.62 -8.96
C LEU A 45 -7.85 27.26 -7.69
N ASP A 46 -7.53 25.98 -7.51
CA ASP A 46 -6.73 25.50 -6.38
C ASP A 46 -5.29 26.04 -6.43
N LEU A 47 -4.69 26.01 -7.63
CA LEU A 47 -3.38 26.64 -7.86
C LEU A 47 -3.42 28.15 -7.55
N LEU A 48 -4.48 28.86 -7.96
CA LEU A 48 -4.62 30.28 -7.67
C LEU A 48 -4.76 30.55 -6.16
N LEU A 49 -5.55 29.76 -5.45
CA LEU A 49 -5.67 29.86 -3.98
C LEU A 49 -4.31 29.65 -3.29
N ASP A 50 -3.54 28.65 -3.73
CA ASP A 50 -2.21 28.40 -3.19
C ASP A 50 -1.23 29.56 -3.46
N LEU A 51 -1.23 30.13 -4.67
CA LEU A 51 -0.42 31.29 -5.01
C LEU A 51 -0.79 32.53 -4.18
N ILE A 52 -2.10 32.75 -3.94
CA ILE A 52 -2.59 33.86 -3.09
C ILE A 52 -2.13 33.66 -1.64
N ARG A 53 -2.27 32.44 -1.10
CA ARG A 53 -1.86 32.08 0.27
C ARG A 53 -0.36 32.23 0.48
N LYS A 54 0.47 31.73 -0.45
CA LYS A 54 1.94 31.84 -0.39
C LYS A 54 2.42 33.28 -0.34
N GLN A 55 1.68 34.21 -0.94
CA GLN A 55 2.02 35.62 -0.97
C GLN A 55 1.35 36.45 0.13
N GLN A 56 0.55 35.82 1.00
CA GLN A 56 -0.22 36.51 2.05
C GLN A 56 -1.08 37.65 1.49
N LEU A 57 -1.61 37.44 0.28
CA LEU A 57 -2.46 38.42 -0.39
C LEU A 57 -3.90 38.27 0.09
N ASN A 58 -4.61 39.40 0.15
CA ASN A 58 -6.05 39.39 0.44
C ASN A 58 -6.81 38.90 -0.80
N ILE A 59 -7.72 37.95 -0.62
CA ILE A 59 -8.56 37.40 -1.69
C ILE A 59 -9.47 38.49 -2.30
N TYR A 60 -9.85 39.50 -1.51
CA TYR A 60 -10.66 40.63 -2.00
C TYR A 60 -9.86 41.67 -2.81
N ASP A 61 -8.54 41.72 -2.64
CA ASP A 61 -7.68 42.67 -3.37
C ASP A 61 -6.47 41.95 -3.96
N ILE A 62 -6.72 41.27 -5.06
CA ILE A 62 -5.70 40.48 -5.75
C ILE A 62 -4.96 41.38 -6.76
N PRO A 63 -3.62 41.52 -6.64
CA PRO A 63 -2.79 42.13 -7.67
C PRO A 63 -2.70 41.22 -8.90
N ILE A 64 -3.68 41.34 -9.81
CA ILE A 64 -3.82 40.50 -11.01
C ILE A 64 -2.53 40.41 -11.80
N ALA A 65 -1.84 41.53 -12.04
CA ALA A 65 -0.60 41.53 -12.81
C ALA A 65 0.48 40.59 -12.24
N LYS A 66 0.57 40.48 -10.90
CA LYS A 66 1.55 39.65 -10.21
C LYS A 66 1.13 38.18 -10.18
N ILE A 67 -0.16 37.91 -9.97
CA ILE A 67 -0.70 36.54 -9.97
C ILE A 67 -0.68 35.94 -11.37
N THR A 68 -1.10 36.67 -12.40
CA THR A 68 -1.04 36.20 -13.80
C THR A 68 0.37 35.79 -14.20
N ARG A 69 1.39 36.57 -13.81
CA ARG A 69 2.79 36.23 -14.12
C ARG A 69 3.19 34.88 -13.51
N GLN A 70 2.93 34.69 -12.22
CA GLN A 70 3.27 33.45 -11.53
C GLN A 70 2.48 32.25 -12.04
N TYR A 71 1.21 32.46 -12.38
CA TYR A 71 0.39 31.42 -12.96
C TYR A 71 0.94 30.94 -14.31
N LEU A 72 1.39 31.88 -15.15
CA LEU A 72 2.07 31.56 -16.41
C LEU A 72 3.44 30.92 -16.19
N ASP A 73 4.23 31.40 -15.22
CA ASP A 73 5.52 30.79 -14.87
C ASP A 73 5.33 29.32 -14.44
N TYR A 74 4.29 29.03 -13.64
CA TYR A 74 3.94 27.67 -13.24
C TYR A 74 3.48 26.81 -14.42
N LEU A 75 2.70 27.38 -15.34
CA LEU A 75 2.27 26.68 -16.54
C LEU A 75 3.43 26.30 -17.46
N HIS A 76 4.39 27.20 -17.66
CA HIS A 76 5.58 26.88 -18.45
C HIS A 76 6.43 25.78 -17.81
N MET A 77 6.55 25.76 -16.49
CA MET A 77 7.20 24.64 -15.78
C MET A 77 6.46 23.31 -16.00
N LEU A 78 5.11 23.32 -16.03
CA LEU A 78 4.32 22.12 -16.31
C LEU A 78 4.48 21.62 -17.75
N GLU A 79 4.55 22.53 -18.73
CA GLU A 79 4.78 22.22 -20.14
C GLU A 79 6.17 21.57 -20.36
N GLU A 80 7.22 22.09 -19.72
CA GLU A 80 8.57 21.53 -19.80
C GLU A 80 8.67 20.09 -19.24
N LEU A 81 7.75 19.71 -18.36
CA LEU A 81 7.71 18.39 -17.71
C LEU A 81 6.78 17.38 -18.43
N ASN A 82 6.29 17.69 -19.65
CA ASN A 82 5.48 16.81 -20.50
C ASN A 82 4.21 16.25 -19.82
N ILE A 83 3.49 17.08 -19.06
CA ILE A 83 2.16 16.73 -18.56
C ILE A 83 1.13 17.19 -19.60
N ASP A 84 0.16 16.34 -19.94
CA ASP A 84 -1.03 16.73 -20.73
C ASP A 84 -1.76 17.86 -19.98
N VAL A 85 -1.43 19.12 -20.28
CA VAL A 85 -1.98 20.28 -19.59
C VAL A 85 -3.48 20.33 -19.89
N ALA A 86 -4.31 20.16 -18.86
CA ALA A 86 -5.75 20.18 -19.01
C ALA A 86 -6.22 21.54 -19.56
N GLY A 87 -7.18 21.52 -20.51
CA GLY A 87 -7.69 22.72 -21.18
C GLY A 87 -8.25 23.79 -20.23
N GLU A 88 -8.66 23.39 -19.02
CA GLU A 88 -9.11 24.28 -17.95
C GLU A 88 -8.01 25.25 -17.48
N PHE A 89 -6.74 24.82 -17.45
CA PHE A 89 -5.62 25.68 -17.06
C PHE A 89 -5.32 26.75 -18.11
N ILE A 90 -5.41 26.39 -19.39
CA ILE A 90 -5.22 27.31 -20.53
C ILE A 90 -6.36 28.32 -20.57
N PHE A 91 -7.60 27.85 -20.35
CA PHE A 91 -8.75 28.74 -20.23
C PHE A 91 -8.53 29.77 -19.13
N MET A 92 -8.10 29.35 -17.94
CA MET A 92 -7.84 30.26 -16.83
C MET A 92 -6.67 31.22 -17.13
N ALA A 93 -5.62 30.77 -17.83
CA ALA A 93 -4.54 31.64 -18.28
C ALA A 93 -5.06 32.78 -19.16
N ALA A 94 -5.91 32.46 -20.14
CA ALA A 94 -6.53 33.43 -21.02
C ALA A 94 -7.43 34.40 -20.25
N THR A 95 -8.25 33.90 -19.30
CA THR A 95 -9.08 34.73 -18.43
C THR A 95 -8.24 35.71 -17.60
N LEU A 96 -7.13 35.26 -17.01
CA LEU A 96 -6.24 36.12 -16.22
C LEU A 96 -5.57 37.20 -17.08
N ILE A 97 -5.19 36.87 -18.31
CA ILE A 97 -4.62 37.84 -19.27
C ILE A 97 -5.68 38.87 -19.69
N TYR A 98 -6.91 38.43 -19.94
CA TYR A 98 -8.03 39.30 -20.27
C TYR A 98 -8.32 40.29 -19.13
N ILE A 99 -8.46 39.79 -17.89
CA ILE A 99 -8.68 40.63 -16.70
C ILE A 99 -7.50 41.60 -16.54
N LYS A 100 -6.26 41.14 -16.67
CA LYS A 100 -5.07 42.00 -16.57
C LYS A 100 -5.10 43.15 -17.59
N SER A 101 -5.47 42.85 -18.84
CA SER A 101 -5.55 43.85 -19.91
C SER A 101 -6.61 44.91 -19.58
N ARG A 102 -7.83 44.48 -19.22
CA ARG A 102 -8.94 45.37 -18.89
C ARG A 102 -8.67 46.22 -17.64
N THR A 103 -8.00 45.68 -16.63
CA THR A 103 -7.64 46.44 -15.42
C THR A 103 -6.53 47.48 -15.65
N LEU A 104 -5.62 47.24 -16.59
CA LEU A 104 -4.50 48.17 -16.86
C LEU A 104 -4.84 49.26 -17.89
N LEU A 105 -5.85 49.04 -18.73
CA LEU A 105 -6.29 50.00 -19.74
C LEU A 105 -7.23 51.05 -19.12
N PRO A 106 -7.18 52.31 -19.58
CA PRO A 106 -8.15 53.31 -19.17
C PRO A 106 -9.57 52.88 -19.59
N PRO A 107 -10.59 53.07 -18.73
CA PRO A 107 -11.97 52.70 -19.06
C PRO A 107 -12.48 53.54 -20.23
N ASP A 108 -13.25 52.90 -21.12
CA ASP A 108 -13.86 53.59 -22.25
C ASP A 108 -14.95 54.55 -21.74
N PRO A 109 -14.89 55.86 -22.04
CA PRO A 109 -15.88 56.83 -21.58
C PRO A 109 -17.30 56.60 -22.16
N SER A 110 -17.47 55.72 -23.15
CA SER A 110 -18.76 55.34 -23.73
C SER A 110 -19.31 53.99 -23.25
N ALA A 111 -18.63 53.33 -22.31
CA ALA A 111 -19.00 52.02 -21.79
C ALA A 111 -20.30 52.08 -20.96
N ALA A 112 -21.12 51.02 -21.03
CA ALA A 112 -22.33 50.89 -20.22
C ALA A 112 -21.98 50.72 -18.73
N GLU A 113 -22.89 51.05 -17.80
CA GLU A 113 -22.65 50.90 -16.34
C GLU A 113 -22.26 49.45 -15.95
N GLU A 114 -22.74 48.44 -16.68
CA GLU A 114 -22.37 47.02 -16.50
C GLU A 114 -20.88 46.73 -16.85
N GLU A 115 -20.27 47.53 -17.72
CA GLU A 115 -18.83 47.42 -18.05
C GLU A 115 -17.93 48.15 -17.04
N MET A 116 -18.51 48.93 -16.12
CA MET A 116 -17.80 49.61 -15.04
C MET A 116 -17.62 48.75 -13.77
N GLU A 117 -18.22 47.55 -13.71
CA GLU A 117 -17.99 46.61 -12.62
C GLU A 117 -16.53 46.12 -12.61
N ASP A 118 -15.98 45.81 -11.42
CA ASP A 118 -14.61 45.33 -11.30
C ASP A 118 -14.46 44.02 -12.12
N PRO A 119 -13.61 43.97 -13.16
CA PRO A 119 -13.45 42.77 -13.99
C PRO A 119 -12.94 41.55 -13.19
N ARG A 120 -12.50 41.76 -11.95
CA ARG A 120 -12.05 40.70 -11.03
C ARG A 120 -13.19 40.07 -10.23
N ALA A 121 -14.37 40.71 -10.16
CA ALA A 121 -15.45 40.31 -9.25
C ALA A 121 -15.88 38.85 -9.44
N GLU A 122 -16.07 38.43 -10.69
CA GLU A 122 -16.45 37.05 -11.01
C GLU A 122 -15.39 36.04 -10.56
N LEU A 123 -14.10 36.35 -10.78
CA LEU A 123 -12.99 35.48 -10.37
C LEU A 123 -12.92 35.36 -8.85
N ILE A 124 -13.09 36.48 -8.13
CA ILE A 124 -13.10 36.50 -6.66
C ILE A 124 -14.25 35.64 -6.13
N HIS A 125 -15.45 35.77 -6.71
CA HIS A 125 -16.60 34.96 -6.30
C HIS A 125 -16.33 33.46 -6.45
N ARG A 126 -15.82 33.04 -7.61
CA ARG A 126 -15.45 31.63 -7.86
C ARG A 126 -14.36 31.12 -6.92
N LEU A 127 -13.38 31.95 -6.59
CA LEU A 127 -12.32 31.59 -5.63
C LEU A 127 -12.86 31.39 -4.22
N LEU A 128 -13.75 32.27 -3.76
CA LEU A 128 -14.40 32.16 -2.44
C LEU A 128 -15.29 30.92 -2.35
N GLU A 129 -16.09 30.66 -3.39
CA GLU A 129 -16.93 29.47 -3.47
C GLU A 129 -16.07 28.19 -3.43
N HIS A 130 -15.01 28.14 -4.23
CA HIS A 130 -14.11 26.99 -4.25
C HIS A 130 -13.42 26.79 -2.90
N GLU A 131 -12.96 27.86 -2.24
CA GLU A 131 -12.37 27.79 -0.90
C GLU A 131 -13.37 27.22 0.13
N GLN A 132 -14.65 27.63 0.06
CA GLN A 132 -15.69 27.10 0.94
C GLN A 132 -15.86 25.58 0.76
N PHE A 133 -15.96 25.12 -0.48
CA PHE A 133 -16.09 23.69 -0.77
C PHE A 133 -14.83 22.90 -0.38
N LYS A 134 -13.64 23.46 -0.61
CA LYS A 134 -12.38 22.84 -0.19
C LYS A 134 -12.33 22.65 1.33
N ASN A 135 -12.68 23.69 2.09
CA ASN A 135 -12.73 23.61 3.55
C ASN A 135 -13.79 22.58 4.03
N ALA A 136 -14.95 22.53 3.38
CA ALA A 136 -15.99 21.54 3.69
C ALA A 136 -15.51 20.10 3.41
N ALA A 137 -14.80 19.90 2.30
CA ALA A 137 -14.21 18.60 1.95
C ALA A 137 -13.15 18.17 2.96
N GLU A 138 -12.26 19.07 3.39
CA GLU A 138 -11.26 18.81 4.43
C GLU A 138 -11.93 18.46 5.78
N MET A 139 -12.99 19.17 6.16
CA MET A 139 -13.78 18.84 7.36
C MET A 139 -14.41 17.45 7.27
N LEU A 140 -15.00 17.08 6.13
CA LEU A 140 -15.57 15.75 5.92
C LEU A 140 -14.49 14.66 5.94
N GLN A 141 -13.33 14.92 5.34
CA GLN A 141 -12.20 14.01 5.37
C GLN A 141 -11.71 13.78 6.80
N SER A 142 -11.63 14.83 7.62
CA SER A 142 -11.25 14.71 9.04
C SER A 142 -12.24 13.85 9.83
N LYS A 143 -13.55 14.04 9.63
CA LYS A 143 -14.60 13.21 10.24
C LYS A 143 -14.49 11.74 9.82
N ARG A 144 -14.31 11.49 8.52
CA ARG A 144 -14.11 10.15 7.98
C ARG A 144 -12.91 9.46 8.61
N MET A 145 -11.78 10.17 8.78
CA MET A 145 -10.59 9.59 9.43
C MET A 145 -10.87 9.18 10.88
N VAL A 146 -11.66 9.96 11.61
CA VAL A 146 -12.09 9.61 12.97
C VAL A 146 -13.03 8.39 12.96
N GLU A 147 -13.99 8.35 12.05
CA GLU A 147 -14.90 7.20 11.89
C GLU A 147 -14.17 5.92 11.49
N GLU A 148 -13.21 5.98 10.55
CA GLU A 148 -12.40 4.82 10.15
C GLU A 148 -11.51 4.31 11.29
N ALA A 149 -11.13 5.18 12.23
CA ALA A 149 -10.39 4.79 13.44
C ALA A 149 -11.30 4.20 14.55
N MET A 150 -12.62 4.28 14.38
CA MET A 150 -13.59 3.67 15.29
C MET A 150 -14.06 2.33 14.72
N TRP A 151 -13.73 1.24 15.41
CA TRP A 151 -14.35 -0.07 15.12
C TRP A 151 -15.70 -0.14 15.81
N SER A 152 -16.79 -0.07 15.03
CA SER A 152 -18.10 -0.47 15.53
C SER A 152 -18.18 -2.01 15.57
N GLN A 153 -18.65 -2.58 16.68
CA GLN A 153 -19.16 -3.95 16.63
C GLN A 153 -20.41 -3.90 15.75
N PRO A 154 -20.45 -4.57 14.58
CA PRO A 154 -21.70 -4.74 13.89
C PRO A 154 -22.61 -5.49 14.85
N GLY A 155 -23.75 -4.89 15.20
CA GLY A 155 -24.60 -5.32 16.30
C GLY A 155 -24.99 -6.79 16.17
N ILE A 156 -24.26 -7.66 16.86
CA ILE A 156 -24.67 -9.06 17.10
C ILE A 156 -25.77 -9.07 18.19
N GLY A 157 -25.91 -7.98 18.97
CA GLY A 157 -26.87 -7.89 20.07
C GLY A 157 -28.33 -7.59 19.69
N GLU A 158 -28.62 -7.13 18.46
CA GLU A 158 -30.00 -6.84 18.01
C GLU A 158 -30.64 -8.00 17.23
N PHE A 159 -29.88 -9.07 16.95
CA PHE A 159 -30.41 -10.29 16.30
C PHE A 159 -30.98 -11.31 17.29
N ALA A 160 -31.15 -10.95 18.57
CA ALA A 160 -31.81 -11.80 19.54
C ALA A 160 -33.34 -11.71 19.35
N GLU A 161 -33.86 -12.64 18.54
CA GLU A 161 -35.24 -13.13 18.52
C GLU A 161 -36.34 -12.05 18.41
N ALA A 162 -36.46 -11.43 17.24
CA ALA A 162 -37.76 -10.96 16.79
C ALA A 162 -38.43 -12.12 16.02
N GLU A 163 -39.26 -12.90 16.71
CA GLU A 163 -40.22 -13.78 16.03
C GLU A 163 -41.18 -12.89 15.20
N ASP A 164 -41.18 -13.12 13.89
CA ASP A 164 -42.11 -12.56 12.90
C ASP A 164 -42.15 -11.02 12.76
N GLU A 165 -41.09 -10.40 12.22
CA GLU A 165 -41.25 -9.13 11.51
C GLU A 165 -41.82 -9.36 10.09
N PRO A 166 -42.84 -8.60 9.66
CA PRO A 166 -43.29 -8.63 8.27
C PRO A 166 -42.11 -8.21 7.38
N GLY A 167 -41.73 -9.08 6.44
CA GLY A 167 -40.56 -8.85 5.59
C GLY A 167 -40.53 -7.43 5.01
N LEU A 168 -39.38 -6.76 5.14
CA LEU A 168 -39.22 -5.40 4.62
C LEU A 168 -39.60 -5.35 3.13
N ALA A 169 -40.44 -4.39 2.77
CA ALA A 169 -40.72 -4.07 1.38
C ALA A 169 -39.50 -3.36 0.79
N VAL A 170 -38.59 -4.12 0.19
CA VAL A 170 -37.35 -3.62 -0.43
C VAL A 170 -37.60 -3.31 -1.91
N SER A 171 -37.09 -2.17 -2.38
CA SER A 171 -37.14 -1.76 -3.79
C SER A 171 -35.99 -2.37 -4.58
N VAL A 172 -36.16 -2.52 -5.90
CA VAL A 172 -35.05 -2.92 -6.81
C VAL A 172 -33.88 -1.94 -6.71
N PHE A 173 -34.14 -0.67 -6.41
CA PHE A 173 -33.10 0.35 -6.21
C PHE A 173 -32.23 0.09 -4.98
N ASP A 174 -32.80 -0.47 -3.91
CA ASP A 174 -32.05 -0.83 -2.70
C ASP A 174 -31.12 -1.99 -2.99
N LEU A 175 -31.59 -3.00 -3.76
CA LEU A 175 -30.77 -4.12 -4.19
C LEU A 175 -29.59 -3.68 -5.06
N ILE A 176 -29.83 -2.74 -5.99
CA ILE A 176 -28.77 -2.16 -6.84
C ILE A 176 -27.75 -1.40 -5.99
N SER A 177 -28.21 -0.65 -4.99
CA SER A 177 -27.35 0.13 -4.10
C SER A 177 -26.45 -0.79 -3.26
N VAL A 178 -27.02 -1.82 -2.66
CA VAL A 178 -26.27 -2.85 -1.91
C VAL A 178 -25.29 -3.58 -2.82
N PHE A 179 -25.69 -3.93 -4.05
CA PHE A 179 -24.80 -4.59 -5.00
C PHE A 179 -23.62 -3.71 -5.40
N ARG A 180 -23.85 -2.40 -5.62
CA ARG A 180 -22.78 -1.43 -5.89
C ARG A 180 -21.80 -1.34 -4.72
N GLU A 181 -22.29 -1.32 -3.48
CA GLU A 181 -21.44 -1.33 -2.29
C GLU A 181 -20.59 -2.60 -2.20
N ILE A 182 -21.19 -3.77 -2.49
CA ILE A 182 -20.46 -5.05 -2.54
C ILE A 182 -19.34 -4.99 -3.58
N LEU A 183 -19.62 -4.48 -4.77
CA LEU A 183 -18.62 -4.36 -5.84
C LEU A 183 -17.49 -3.40 -5.47
N GLU A 184 -17.80 -2.23 -4.90
CA GLU A 184 -16.78 -1.27 -4.47
C GLU A 184 -15.91 -1.83 -3.33
N ARG A 185 -16.52 -2.55 -2.38
CA ARG A 185 -15.80 -3.24 -1.31
C ARG A 185 -14.92 -4.37 -1.87
N ALA A 186 -15.38 -5.08 -2.91
CA ALA A 186 -14.59 -6.12 -3.59
C ALA A 186 -13.40 -5.55 -4.37
N LYS A 187 -13.56 -4.41 -5.06
CA LYS A 187 -12.46 -3.72 -5.77
C LYS A 187 -11.36 -3.25 -4.81
N LYS A 188 -11.75 -2.76 -3.62
CA LYS A 188 -10.83 -2.24 -2.60
C LYS A 188 -10.19 -3.33 -1.74
N ARG A 189 -10.59 -4.60 -1.87
CA ARG A 189 -9.89 -5.69 -1.20
C ARG A 189 -8.52 -5.84 -1.84
N PRO A 190 -7.42 -5.67 -1.08
CA PRO A 190 -6.11 -6.02 -1.60
C PRO A 190 -6.15 -7.49 -1.98
N GLN A 191 -5.94 -7.79 -3.26
CA GLN A 191 -5.65 -9.15 -3.67
C GLN A 191 -4.28 -9.48 -3.09
N LEU A 192 -4.28 -10.07 -1.90
CA LEU A 192 -3.08 -10.66 -1.34
C LEU A 192 -2.75 -11.87 -2.22
N GLN A 193 -2.04 -11.63 -3.33
CA GLN A 193 -1.34 -12.69 -4.05
C GLN A 193 -0.21 -13.14 -3.13
N ILE A 194 -0.55 -13.93 -2.12
CA ILE A 194 0.44 -14.78 -1.46
C ILE A 194 0.93 -15.69 -2.56
N ARG A 195 2.09 -15.39 -3.13
CA ARG A 195 2.85 -16.37 -3.90
C ARG A 195 3.07 -17.54 -2.95
N ARG A 196 2.29 -18.58 -3.15
CA ARG A 196 2.47 -19.85 -2.45
C ARG A 196 3.83 -20.35 -2.89
N GLU A 197 4.75 -20.56 -1.96
CA GLU A 197 5.91 -21.39 -2.27
C GLU A 197 5.36 -22.77 -2.61
N GLU A 198 5.33 -23.09 -3.90
CA GLU A 198 4.99 -24.43 -4.38
C GLU A 198 6.12 -25.35 -3.94
N VAL A 199 5.96 -26.00 -2.79
CA VAL A 199 6.89 -27.04 -2.38
C VAL A 199 6.68 -28.23 -3.32
N SER A 200 7.64 -28.46 -4.21
CA SER A 200 7.54 -29.54 -5.18
C SER A 200 7.83 -30.91 -4.55
N VAL A 201 7.26 -31.96 -5.13
CA VAL A 201 7.53 -33.34 -4.67
C VAL A 201 9.03 -33.65 -4.76
N ALA A 202 9.72 -33.13 -5.80
CA ALA A 202 11.16 -33.29 -5.96
C ALA A 202 11.97 -32.67 -4.80
N GLN A 203 11.57 -31.49 -4.33
CA GLN A 203 12.18 -30.85 -3.16
C GLN A 203 12.00 -31.69 -1.90
N MET A 204 10.81 -32.30 -1.73
CA MET A 204 10.55 -33.19 -0.59
C MET A 204 11.32 -34.50 -0.65
N VAL A 205 11.52 -35.08 -1.84
CA VAL A 205 12.38 -36.26 -2.02
C VAL A 205 13.82 -35.96 -1.60
N GLU A 206 14.35 -34.80 -2.00
CA GLU A 206 15.70 -34.36 -1.63
C GLU A 206 15.81 -34.07 -0.12
N HIS A 207 14.77 -33.49 0.48
CA HIS A 207 14.68 -33.30 1.93
C HIS A 207 14.77 -34.63 2.69
N VAL A 208 13.92 -35.61 2.34
CA VAL A 208 13.93 -36.95 2.95
C VAL A 208 15.29 -37.62 2.76
N LYS A 209 15.89 -37.50 1.56
CA LYS A 209 17.22 -38.04 1.26
C LYS A 209 18.28 -37.46 2.19
N ARG A 210 18.35 -36.13 2.34
CA ARG A 210 19.32 -35.46 3.21
C ARG A 210 19.15 -35.88 4.66
N THR A 211 17.92 -35.88 5.17
CA THR A 211 17.64 -36.26 6.56
C THR A 211 18.03 -37.70 6.83
N LEU A 212 17.73 -38.61 5.90
CA LEU A 212 18.18 -39.99 5.99
C LEU A 212 19.71 -40.07 5.91
N GLN A 213 20.37 -39.41 4.96
CA GLN A 213 21.84 -39.42 4.83
C GLN A 213 22.55 -38.96 6.11
N SER A 214 22.05 -37.92 6.77
CA SER A 214 22.58 -37.45 8.06
C SER A 214 22.30 -38.39 9.23
N ALA A 215 21.26 -39.22 9.14
CA ALA A 215 20.90 -40.16 10.18
C ALA A 215 21.69 -41.48 10.06
N SER A 216 22.28 -41.92 11.17
CA SER A 216 22.97 -43.21 11.28
C SER A 216 22.02 -44.39 11.57
N GLY A 217 20.73 -44.14 11.81
CA GLY A 217 19.74 -45.14 12.22
C GLY A 217 18.33 -44.90 11.66
N PRO A 218 17.32 -45.69 12.10
CA PRO A 218 15.93 -45.52 11.70
C PRO A 218 15.41 -44.15 12.15
N VAL A 219 14.76 -43.41 11.25
CA VAL A 219 14.22 -42.07 11.53
C VAL A 219 12.70 -42.16 11.62
N PRO A 220 12.04 -41.70 12.70
CA PRO A 220 10.59 -41.66 12.77
C PRO A 220 10.02 -40.66 11.75
N ILE A 221 8.86 -40.97 11.16
CA ILE A 221 8.22 -40.10 10.16
C ILE A 221 7.89 -38.71 10.74
N GLU A 222 7.59 -38.66 12.03
CA GLU A 222 7.30 -37.44 12.77
C GLU A 222 8.47 -36.44 12.71
N ASP A 223 9.72 -36.92 12.77
CA ASP A 223 10.92 -36.07 12.66
C ASP A 223 11.14 -35.54 11.24
N LEU A 224 10.66 -36.26 10.21
CA LEU A 224 10.67 -35.78 8.81
C LEU A 224 9.62 -34.69 8.58
N ILE A 225 8.58 -34.65 9.42
CA ILE A 225 7.46 -33.70 9.32
C ILE A 225 7.69 -32.45 10.18
N ALA A 226 8.52 -32.52 11.21
CA ALA A 226 8.63 -31.53 12.29
C ALA A 226 8.95 -30.07 11.86
N GLY A 227 9.33 -29.82 10.60
CA GLY A 227 9.55 -28.49 10.04
C GLY A 227 8.41 -27.92 9.18
N TYR A 228 7.39 -28.72 8.85
CA TYR A 228 6.34 -28.34 7.89
C TYR A 228 4.95 -28.35 8.54
N VAL A 229 4.34 -27.17 8.67
CA VAL A 229 2.99 -27.01 9.25
C VAL A 229 1.90 -26.97 8.16
N TRP A 230 2.28 -26.78 6.90
CA TRP A 230 1.36 -26.53 5.79
C TRP A 230 0.81 -27.82 5.18
N ARG A 231 -0.52 -27.90 4.99
CA ARG A 231 -1.21 -29.09 4.43
C ARG A 231 -0.62 -29.56 3.09
N GLN A 232 -0.28 -28.64 2.18
CA GLN A 232 0.28 -28.98 0.87
C GLN A 232 1.68 -29.59 1.00
N ALA A 233 2.52 -29.06 1.89
CA ALA A 233 3.85 -29.59 2.17
C ALA A 233 3.77 -31.01 2.77
N LEU A 234 2.82 -31.25 3.68
CA LEU A 234 2.57 -32.59 4.24
C LEU A 234 2.15 -33.60 3.18
N ILE A 235 1.27 -33.20 2.25
CA ILE A 235 0.85 -34.04 1.14
C ILE A 235 2.03 -34.34 0.20
N ALA A 236 2.83 -33.34 -0.15
CA ALA A 236 4.01 -33.51 -1.00
C ALA A 236 5.07 -34.42 -0.36
N LEU A 237 5.28 -34.31 0.96
CA LEU A 237 6.20 -35.16 1.72
C LEU A 237 5.71 -36.61 1.78
N LEU A 238 4.41 -36.83 1.96
CA LEU A 238 3.82 -38.17 1.92
C LEU A 238 3.98 -38.80 0.54
N LEU A 239 3.74 -38.04 -0.54
CA LEU A 239 3.95 -38.51 -1.90
C LEU A 239 5.43 -38.85 -2.17
N ALA A 240 6.36 -38.03 -1.67
CA ALA A 240 7.79 -38.31 -1.76
C ALA A 240 8.18 -39.61 -1.03
N LEU A 241 7.62 -39.87 0.16
CA LEU A 241 7.85 -41.12 0.90
C LEU A 241 7.29 -42.33 0.13
N LEU A 242 6.07 -42.24 -0.40
CA LEU A 242 5.46 -43.32 -1.18
C LEU A 242 6.25 -43.61 -2.46
N GLU A 243 6.76 -42.58 -3.12
CA GLU A 243 7.59 -42.72 -4.30
C GLU A 243 8.93 -43.41 -3.99
N LEU A 244 9.59 -43.04 -2.89
CA LEU A 244 10.82 -43.70 -2.44
C LEU A 244 10.60 -45.17 -2.00
N VAL A 245 9.42 -45.48 -1.44
CA VAL A 245 9.02 -46.87 -1.14
C VAL A 245 8.75 -47.64 -2.43
N ARG A 246 8.06 -47.02 -3.41
CA ARG A 246 7.80 -47.61 -4.73
C ARG A 246 9.09 -47.96 -5.47
N LEU A 247 10.08 -47.08 -5.39
CA LEU A 247 11.43 -47.29 -5.94
C LEU A 247 12.28 -48.26 -5.11
N ARG A 248 11.79 -48.77 -3.98
CA ARG A 248 12.51 -49.64 -3.04
C ARG A 248 13.79 -49.03 -2.47
N ALA A 249 13.87 -47.69 -2.45
CA ALA A 249 14.98 -46.96 -1.85
C ALA A 249 14.87 -46.96 -0.32
N ILE A 250 13.65 -46.85 0.22
CA ILE A 250 13.39 -46.82 1.66
C ILE A 250 12.39 -47.92 2.07
N LEU A 251 12.41 -48.27 3.36
CA LEU A 251 11.50 -49.23 3.99
C LEU A 251 10.81 -48.55 5.18
N LEU A 252 9.50 -48.73 5.31
CA LEU A 252 8.73 -48.28 6.46
C LEU A 252 8.52 -49.46 7.42
N ARG A 253 8.85 -49.27 8.69
CA ARG A 253 8.70 -50.30 9.73
C ARG A 253 8.04 -49.72 10.97
N GLN A 254 6.99 -50.39 11.42
CA GLN A 254 6.37 -50.20 12.72
C GLN A 254 6.70 -51.42 13.58
N LYS A 255 7.27 -51.21 14.77
CA LYS A 255 7.72 -52.32 15.64
C LYS A 255 6.56 -52.98 16.40
N ASP A 256 5.67 -52.16 16.96
CA ASP A 256 4.54 -52.59 17.78
C ASP A 256 3.26 -51.83 17.38
N LEU A 257 2.10 -52.33 17.81
CA LEU A 257 0.82 -51.65 17.61
C LEU A 257 0.88 -50.22 18.17
N PHE A 258 0.52 -49.24 17.36
CA PHE A 258 0.54 -47.80 17.69
C PHE A 258 1.93 -47.22 18.00
N ALA A 259 3.02 -47.94 17.72
CA ALA A 259 4.36 -47.37 17.78
C ALA A 259 4.63 -46.42 16.58
N PRO A 260 5.56 -45.46 16.69
CA PRO A 260 5.94 -44.60 15.57
C PRO A 260 6.39 -45.40 14.35
N ILE A 261 6.02 -44.93 13.16
CA ILE A 261 6.47 -45.53 11.90
C ILE A 261 7.87 -44.99 11.63
N THR A 262 8.83 -45.89 11.48
CA THR A 262 10.24 -45.53 11.22
C THR A 262 10.62 -45.81 9.77
N VAL A 263 11.40 -44.89 9.20
CA VAL A 263 11.98 -44.96 7.86
C VAL A 263 13.39 -45.53 7.95
N LEU A 264 13.66 -46.58 7.17
CA LEU A 264 14.94 -47.26 7.07
C LEU A 264 15.50 -47.17 5.64
N LYS A 265 16.81 -46.99 5.52
CA LYS A 265 17.52 -47.07 4.23
C LYS A 265 17.57 -48.53 3.74
N SER A 266 17.28 -48.74 2.46
CA SER A 266 17.56 -50.00 1.78
C SER A 266 19.06 -50.15 1.48
N LYS A 267 19.55 -51.38 1.25
CA LYS A 267 20.93 -51.64 0.82
C LYS A 267 21.28 -50.97 -0.51
N ARG A 268 20.27 -50.60 -1.30
CA ARG A 268 20.40 -49.92 -2.60
C ARG A 268 19.98 -48.45 -2.56
N PHE A 269 19.88 -47.86 -1.37
CA PHE A 269 19.40 -46.49 -1.18
C PHE A 269 20.25 -45.47 -1.97
N ASP A 270 21.58 -45.53 -1.87
CA ASP A 270 22.46 -44.56 -2.53
C ASP A 270 22.47 -44.72 -4.06
N GLU A 271 22.43 -45.96 -4.57
CA GLU A 271 22.32 -46.25 -6.01
C GLU A 271 21.01 -45.70 -6.60
N ILE A 272 19.88 -45.99 -5.96
CA ILE A 272 18.54 -45.63 -6.47
C ILE A 272 18.28 -44.13 -6.32
N THR A 273 18.74 -43.50 -5.24
CA THR A 273 18.59 -42.05 -5.04
C THR A 273 19.54 -41.21 -5.90
N SER A 274 20.67 -41.77 -6.37
CA SER A 274 21.48 -41.15 -7.42
C SER A 274 20.83 -41.22 -8.81
N ALA A 275 20.16 -42.34 -9.12
CA ALA A 275 19.47 -42.54 -10.39
C ALA A 275 18.13 -41.78 -10.47
N ALA A 276 17.40 -41.67 -9.36
CA ALA A 276 16.14 -40.94 -9.28
C ALA A 276 16.31 -39.42 -9.50
N ASN A 277 17.42 -38.82 -9.02
CA ASN A 277 17.72 -37.42 -9.30
C ASN A 277 17.94 -37.16 -10.80
N ALA A 278 18.52 -38.12 -11.54
CA ALA A 278 18.70 -37.99 -12.99
C ALA A 278 17.37 -38.08 -13.77
N GLY A 279 16.45 -38.97 -13.36
CA GLY A 279 15.13 -39.11 -14.00
C GLY A 279 14.15 -37.97 -13.66
N LEU A 280 14.18 -37.44 -12.43
CA LEU A 280 13.32 -36.34 -11.99
C LEU A 280 13.74 -34.97 -12.56
N LEU A 281 15.05 -34.74 -12.77
CA LEU A 281 15.55 -33.56 -13.49
C LEU A 281 15.08 -33.54 -14.95
N GLN A 282 14.92 -34.71 -15.56
CA GLN A 282 14.46 -34.83 -16.95
C GLN A 282 12.94 -34.61 -17.08
N ALA A 283 12.14 -35.11 -16.13
CA ALA A 283 10.70 -34.85 -16.08
C ALA A 283 10.35 -33.39 -15.73
N SER A 284 11.16 -32.73 -14.89
CA SER A 284 11.02 -31.29 -14.57
C SER A 284 11.30 -30.38 -15.76
N LEU A 285 12.16 -30.79 -16.70
CA LEU A 285 12.45 -30.04 -17.93
C LEU A 285 11.30 -30.16 -18.95
N ASP A 286 10.61 -31.29 -18.99
CA ASP A 286 9.48 -31.52 -19.92
C ASP A 286 8.17 -30.83 -19.47
N GLU A 287 7.94 -30.63 -18.17
CA GLU A 287 6.77 -29.88 -17.67
C GLU A 287 6.96 -28.36 -17.64
N SER A 288 8.20 -27.86 -17.80
CA SER A 288 8.48 -26.42 -17.90
C SER A 288 8.25 -25.83 -19.30
N PHE A 289 7.91 -26.69 -20.28
CA PHE A 289 7.52 -26.32 -21.65
C PHE A 289 6.14 -26.90 -21.99
N LYS A 290 5.11 -26.51 -21.24
CA LYS A 290 3.70 -26.57 -21.68
C LYS A 290 2.85 -25.50 -21.00
#